data_AF-A0AAJ5EFE6-F1
#
_entry.id   AF-A0AAJ5EFE6-F1
#
_cell.length_a   1.000
_cell.length_b   1.000
_cell.length_c   1.000
_cell.angle_alpha   90.00
_cell.angle_beta   90.00
_cell.angle_gamma   90.00
#
_symmetry.space_group_name_H-M   'P 1'
#
loop_
_entity.id
_entity.type
_entity.pdbx_description
1 polymer ?
#
loop_
_entity_poly.entity_id
_entity_poly.type
_entity_poly.pdbx_seq_one_letter_code
_entity_poly.pdbx_strand_id
1 'polypeptide(L)'
;MKTLNEIETLLSEKLAENQAEIKEFTDNILKAEQTIEQANKALLEAEEAADVDQYNKAKNDIWSAQHAKELYQKKLDEAKSKRLVSKEEYEAITQAILKIANDDNQSQLEEASELIADIKTIAIQSSNMFKQASNLLSTLQSQVFKTDGIEKKANGGILVTLLPTVNLKYTVNDFYQSRVKGSPLSQMVGEENEKKRNISWY
;
A
#
# COMPACT_ATOMS: atom_id res chain seq x y z
N MET A 1 3.97 -13.56 -17.93
CA MET A 1 4.16 -13.44 -16.47
C MET A 1 2.80 -13.06 -15.91
N LYS A 2 2.33 -13.67 -14.81
CA LYS A 2 1.01 -13.32 -14.25
C LYS A 2 1.03 -11.87 -13.73
N THR A 3 -0.07 -11.15 -13.84
CA THR A 3 -0.31 -9.83 -13.20
C THR A 3 -0.82 -10.00 -11.77
N LEU A 4 -0.82 -8.93 -10.97
CA LEU A 4 -1.42 -8.97 -9.62
C LEU A 4 -2.91 -9.33 -9.68
N ASN A 5 -3.66 -8.81 -10.66
CA ASN A 5 -5.09 -9.11 -10.83
C ASN A 5 -5.32 -10.60 -11.16
N GLU A 6 -4.46 -11.20 -11.98
CA GLU A 6 -4.55 -12.64 -12.30
C GLU A 6 -4.21 -13.51 -11.08
N ILE A 7 -3.24 -13.08 -10.25
CA ILE A 7 -2.91 -13.75 -8.99
C ILE A 7 -4.08 -13.63 -8.00
N GLU A 8 -4.66 -12.44 -7.85
CA GLU A 8 -5.82 -12.19 -7.00
C GLU A 8 -7.01 -13.06 -7.39
N THR A 9 -7.30 -13.14 -8.69
CA THR A 9 -8.37 -14.00 -9.22
C THR A 9 -8.12 -15.46 -8.86
N LEU A 10 -6.92 -15.98 -9.11
CA LEU A 10 -6.55 -17.37 -8.79
C LEU A 10 -6.69 -17.69 -7.30
N LEU A 11 -6.26 -16.79 -6.41
CA LEU A 11 -6.36 -16.99 -4.97
C LEU A 11 -7.82 -16.94 -4.51
N SER A 12 -8.61 -16.03 -5.09
CA SER A 12 -10.03 -15.89 -4.79
C SER A 12 -10.83 -17.13 -5.21
N GLU A 13 -10.55 -17.68 -6.39
CA GLU A 13 -11.17 -18.92 -6.87
C GLU A 13 -10.89 -20.09 -5.92
N LYS A 14 -9.61 -20.30 -5.54
CA LYS A 14 -9.22 -21.37 -4.59
C LYS A 14 -9.90 -21.22 -3.23
N LEU A 15 -10.05 -20.00 -2.73
CA LEU A 15 -10.75 -19.73 -1.47
C LEU A 15 -12.24 -20.00 -1.58
N ALA A 16 -12.86 -19.56 -2.68
CA ALA A 16 -14.29 -19.75 -2.93
C ALA A 16 -14.65 -21.24 -3.06
N GLU A 17 -13.84 -22.02 -3.77
CA GLU A 17 -14.01 -23.47 -3.89
C GLU A 17 -13.94 -24.16 -2.51
N ASN A 18 -12.91 -23.86 -1.71
CA ASN A 18 -12.78 -24.44 -0.37
C ASN A 18 -13.93 -24.04 0.57
N GLN A 19 -14.41 -22.79 0.47
CA GLN A 19 -15.53 -22.31 1.26
C GLN A 19 -16.85 -22.98 0.86
N ALA A 20 -17.05 -23.27 -0.43
CA ALA A 20 -18.19 -24.04 -0.90
C ALA A 20 -18.17 -25.47 -0.35
N GLU A 21 -17.01 -26.14 -0.37
CA GLU A 21 -16.82 -27.49 0.19
C GLU A 21 -17.09 -27.52 1.71
N ILE A 22 -16.56 -26.55 2.46
CA ILE A 22 -16.83 -26.40 3.90
C ILE A 22 -18.33 -26.22 4.18
N LYS A 23 -19.00 -25.39 3.37
CA LYS A 23 -20.44 -25.15 3.51
C LYS A 23 -21.24 -26.42 3.24
N GLU A 24 -20.92 -27.14 2.18
CA GLU A 24 -21.59 -28.39 1.82
C GLU A 24 -21.53 -29.42 2.96
N PHE A 25 -20.34 -29.65 3.54
CA PHE A 25 -20.20 -30.60 4.64
C PHE A 25 -20.90 -30.14 5.91
N THR A 26 -20.90 -28.83 6.18
CA THR A 26 -21.66 -28.26 7.30
C THR A 26 -23.17 -28.49 7.13
N ASP A 27 -23.70 -28.23 5.94
CA ASP A 27 -25.12 -28.44 5.63
C ASP A 27 -25.50 -29.93 5.71
N ASN A 28 -24.62 -30.83 5.29
CA ASN A 28 -24.84 -32.27 5.37
C ASN A 28 -24.79 -32.79 6.82
N ILE A 29 -23.94 -32.23 7.68
CA ILE A 29 -23.94 -32.51 9.13
C ILE A 29 -25.28 -32.10 9.73
N LEU A 30 -25.78 -30.90 9.43
CA LEU A 30 -27.07 -30.42 9.94
C LEU A 30 -28.24 -31.32 9.51
N LYS A 31 -28.25 -31.79 8.25
CA LYS A 31 -29.26 -32.75 7.77
C LYS A 31 -29.19 -34.08 8.52
N ALA A 32 -27.99 -34.60 8.79
CA ALA A 32 -27.81 -35.82 9.56
C ALA A 32 -28.30 -35.64 11.01
N GLU A 33 -28.02 -34.50 11.64
CA GLU A 33 -28.54 -34.16 12.97
C GLU A 33 -30.07 -34.10 13.01
N GLN A 34 -30.69 -33.46 12.02
CA GLN A 34 -32.16 -33.43 11.89
C GLN A 34 -32.75 -34.84 11.71
N THR A 35 -32.09 -35.70 10.93
CA THR A 35 -32.52 -37.09 10.74
C THR A 35 -32.43 -37.88 12.05
N ILE A 36 -31.35 -37.69 12.82
CA ILE A 36 -31.20 -38.30 14.14
C ILE A 36 -32.31 -37.82 15.08
N GLU A 37 -32.64 -36.54 15.10
CA GLU A 37 -33.70 -36.00 15.96
C GLU A 37 -35.07 -36.60 15.60
N GLN A 38 -35.41 -36.67 14.31
CA GLN A 38 -36.66 -37.26 13.83
C GLN A 38 -36.74 -38.76 14.12
N ALA A 39 -35.65 -39.50 13.89
CA ALA A 39 -35.61 -40.94 14.15
C ALA A 39 -35.68 -41.25 15.66
N ASN A 40 -35.11 -40.42 16.52
CA ASN A 40 -35.28 -40.55 17.97
C ASN A 40 -36.74 -40.34 18.41
N LYS A 41 -37.47 -39.38 17.80
CA LYS A 41 -38.91 -39.20 18.07
C LYS A 41 -39.71 -40.43 17.63
N ALA A 42 -39.46 -40.94 16.42
CA ALA A 42 -40.11 -42.15 15.92
C ALA A 42 -39.80 -43.40 16.77
N LEU A 43 -38.58 -43.49 17.32
CA LEU A 43 -38.19 -44.58 18.22
C LEU A 43 -39.05 -44.58 19.48
N LEU A 44 -39.26 -43.42 20.11
CA LEU A 44 -40.10 -43.29 21.31
C LEU A 44 -41.56 -43.67 21.02
N GLU A 45 -42.12 -43.18 19.91
CA GLU A 45 -43.48 -43.52 19.49
C GLU A 45 -43.65 -45.04 19.25
N ALA A 46 -42.66 -45.68 18.64
CA ALA A 46 -42.66 -47.12 18.41
C ALA A 46 -42.53 -47.93 19.72
N GLU A 47 -41.73 -47.44 20.68
CA GLU A 47 -41.62 -48.04 22.02
C GLU A 47 -42.96 -47.99 22.76
N GLU A 48 -43.66 -46.86 22.72
CA GLU A 48 -44.98 -46.70 23.34
C GLU A 48 -46.05 -47.60 22.69
N ALA A 49 -45.99 -47.75 21.36
CA ALA A 49 -46.91 -48.59 20.60
C ALA A 49 -46.54 -50.09 20.60
N ALA A 50 -45.37 -50.46 21.13
CA ALA A 50 -44.77 -51.79 20.97
C ALA A 50 -44.66 -52.26 19.51
N ASP A 51 -44.43 -51.32 18.58
CA ASP A 51 -44.27 -51.59 17.14
C ASP A 51 -42.82 -51.92 16.81
N VAL A 52 -42.53 -53.22 16.66
CA VAL A 52 -41.17 -53.74 16.41
C VAL A 52 -40.61 -53.28 15.05
N ASP A 53 -41.45 -53.14 14.03
CA ASP A 53 -40.98 -52.78 12.69
C ASP A 53 -40.54 -51.31 12.65
N GLN A 54 -41.35 -50.42 13.23
CA GLN A 54 -40.98 -49.01 13.36
C GLN A 54 -39.79 -48.81 14.30
N TYR A 55 -39.72 -49.58 15.39
CA TYR A 55 -38.59 -49.56 16.31
C TYR A 55 -37.26 -49.88 15.60
N ASN A 56 -37.23 -50.97 14.83
CA ASN A 56 -36.04 -51.38 14.09
C ASN A 56 -35.67 -50.37 13.01
N LYS A 57 -36.67 -49.80 12.32
CA LYS A 57 -36.45 -48.76 11.32
C LYS A 57 -35.83 -47.51 11.94
N ALA A 58 -36.39 -47.00 13.02
CA ALA A 58 -35.87 -45.82 13.72
C ALA A 58 -34.43 -46.03 14.21
N LYS A 59 -34.09 -47.22 14.74
CA LYS A 59 -32.70 -47.56 15.11
C LYS A 59 -31.75 -47.56 13.91
N ASN A 60 -32.16 -48.13 12.79
CA ASN A 60 -31.35 -48.13 11.57
C ASN A 60 -31.14 -46.71 11.05
N ASP A 61 -32.18 -45.88 11.05
CA ASP A 61 -32.09 -44.48 10.62
C ASP A 61 -31.14 -43.67 11.53
N ILE A 62 -31.21 -43.84 12.84
CA ILE A 62 -30.26 -43.24 13.80
C ILE A 62 -28.84 -43.70 13.48
N TRP A 63 -28.63 -45.00 13.32
CA TRP A 63 -27.31 -45.58 13.06
C TRP A 63 -26.72 -45.02 11.76
N SER A 64 -27.48 -45.06 10.66
CA SER A 64 -27.04 -44.55 9.36
C SER A 64 -26.74 -43.05 9.40
N ALA A 65 -27.58 -42.25 10.06
CA ALA A 65 -27.36 -40.81 10.17
C ALA A 65 -26.15 -40.46 11.05
N GLN A 66 -25.89 -41.21 12.13
CA GLN A 66 -24.69 -41.04 12.95
C GLN A 66 -23.40 -41.32 12.16
N HIS A 67 -23.37 -42.40 11.37
CA HIS A 67 -22.23 -42.72 10.51
C HIS A 67 -22.03 -41.67 9.42
N ALA A 68 -23.11 -41.19 8.80
CA ALA A 68 -23.03 -40.11 7.82
C ALA A 68 -22.45 -38.83 8.45
N LYS A 69 -22.93 -38.45 9.64
CA LYS A 69 -22.41 -37.30 10.40
C LYS A 69 -20.92 -37.44 10.68
N GLU A 70 -20.46 -38.60 11.14
CA GLU A 70 -19.04 -38.86 11.41
C GLU A 70 -18.19 -38.69 10.15
N LEU A 71 -18.64 -39.23 9.02
CA LEU A 71 -17.96 -39.08 7.73
C LEU A 71 -17.87 -37.62 7.31
N TYR A 72 -18.98 -36.88 7.36
CA TYR A 72 -18.99 -35.47 6.98
C TYR A 72 -18.15 -34.60 7.92
N GLN A 73 -18.10 -34.94 9.21
CA GLN A 73 -17.21 -34.25 10.16
C GLN A 73 -15.74 -34.45 9.78
N LYS A 74 -15.31 -35.68 9.46
CA LYS A 74 -13.94 -35.95 8.98
C LYS A 74 -13.62 -35.15 7.72
N LYS A 75 -14.56 -35.09 6.77
CA LYS A 75 -14.40 -34.32 5.54
C LYS A 75 -14.34 -32.82 5.76
N LEU A 76 -15.14 -32.30 6.68
CA LEU A 76 -15.08 -30.90 7.10
C LEU A 76 -13.72 -30.55 7.73
N ASP A 77 -13.19 -31.43 8.58
CA ASP A 77 -11.89 -31.22 9.22
C ASP A 77 -10.74 -31.30 8.20
N GLU A 78 -10.83 -32.21 7.22
CA GLU A 78 -9.93 -32.26 6.06
C GLU A 78 -9.99 -30.95 5.27
N ALA A 79 -11.18 -30.47 4.89
CA ALA A 79 -11.33 -29.22 4.12
C ALA A 79 -10.82 -27.98 4.86
N LYS A 80 -10.97 -27.92 6.19
CA LYS A 80 -10.47 -26.81 7.02
C LYS A 80 -8.94 -26.81 7.18
N SER A 81 -8.30 -27.98 7.12
CA SER A 81 -6.86 -28.14 7.34
C SER A 81 -6.05 -28.32 6.05
N LYS A 82 -6.72 -28.56 4.93
CA LYS A 82 -6.14 -28.74 3.60
C LYS A 82 -5.38 -27.48 3.16
N ARG A 83 -4.18 -27.69 2.63
CA ARG A 83 -3.43 -26.66 1.92
C ARG A 83 -4.08 -26.44 0.55
N LEU A 84 -4.39 -25.19 0.22
CA LEU A 84 -5.05 -24.81 -1.05
C LEU A 84 -4.08 -24.73 -2.24
N VAL A 85 -2.79 -24.68 -1.93
CA VAL A 85 -1.68 -24.66 -2.89
C VAL A 85 -0.55 -25.55 -2.39
N SER A 86 0.24 -26.08 -3.32
CA SER A 86 1.49 -26.78 -2.99
C SER A 86 2.53 -25.80 -2.43
N LYS A 87 3.62 -26.34 -1.86
CA LYS A 87 4.73 -25.49 -1.39
C LYS A 87 5.39 -24.77 -2.55
N GLU A 88 5.57 -25.46 -3.67
CA GLU A 88 6.16 -24.95 -4.90
C GLU A 88 5.28 -23.86 -5.52
N GLU A 89 3.95 -24.05 -5.55
CA GLU A 89 3.01 -23.03 -6.00
C GLU A 89 3.05 -21.79 -5.10
N TYR A 90 3.11 -21.97 -3.78
CA TYR A 90 3.24 -20.87 -2.83
C TYR A 90 4.51 -20.05 -3.07
N GLU A 91 5.65 -20.70 -3.24
CA GLU A 91 6.93 -20.04 -3.52
C GLU A 91 6.89 -19.28 -4.86
N ALA A 92 6.33 -19.91 -5.90
CA ALA A 92 6.20 -19.29 -7.22
C ALA A 92 5.27 -18.07 -7.21
N ILE A 93 4.11 -18.15 -6.55
CA ILE A 93 3.19 -17.02 -6.41
C ILE A 93 3.85 -15.89 -5.61
N THR A 94 4.55 -16.23 -4.52
CA THR A 94 5.27 -15.24 -3.69
C THR A 94 6.31 -14.50 -4.51
N GLN A 95 7.16 -15.22 -5.25
CA GLN A 95 8.18 -14.60 -6.10
C GLN A 95 7.56 -13.72 -7.19
N ALA A 96 6.45 -14.15 -7.79
CA ALA A 96 5.74 -13.36 -8.79
C ALA A 96 5.21 -12.05 -8.20
N ILE A 97 4.54 -12.09 -7.03
CA ILE A 97 4.03 -10.90 -6.34
C ILE A 97 5.18 -9.92 -6.03
N LEU A 98 6.25 -10.42 -5.40
CA LEU A 98 7.39 -9.59 -5.01
C LEU A 98 8.07 -8.96 -6.21
N LYS A 99 8.25 -9.72 -7.30
CA LYS A 99 8.87 -9.20 -8.51
C LYS A 99 8.01 -8.10 -9.16
N ILE A 100 6.70 -8.31 -9.28
CA ILE A 100 5.81 -7.30 -9.87
C ILE A 100 5.81 -6.02 -9.03
N ALA A 101 5.73 -6.13 -7.70
CA ALA A 101 5.74 -4.98 -6.81
C ALA A 101 7.08 -4.22 -6.87
N ASN A 102 8.20 -4.92 -6.93
CA ASN A 102 9.51 -4.29 -7.04
C ASN A 102 9.71 -3.62 -8.40
N ASP A 103 9.30 -4.28 -9.50
CA ASP A 103 9.40 -3.73 -10.85
C ASP A 103 8.55 -2.45 -10.97
N ASP A 104 7.32 -2.46 -10.45
CA ASP A 104 6.42 -1.28 -10.44
C ASP A 104 6.97 -0.14 -9.58
N ASN A 105 7.43 -0.44 -8.36
CA ASN A 105 8.05 0.55 -7.48
C ASN A 105 9.32 1.15 -8.11
N GLN A 106 10.14 0.36 -8.80
CA GLN A 106 11.31 0.87 -9.49
C GLN A 106 10.91 1.84 -10.62
N SER A 107 9.92 1.48 -11.44
CA SER A 107 9.40 2.37 -12.49
C SER A 107 8.90 3.69 -11.90
N GLN A 108 8.15 3.64 -10.81
CA GLN A 108 7.65 4.83 -10.12
C GLN A 108 8.78 5.70 -9.53
N LEU A 109 9.83 5.08 -9.01
CA LEU A 109 11.01 5.82 -8.53
C LEU A 109 11.77 6.50 -9.67
N GLU A 110 11.87 5.85 -10.83
CA GLU A 110 12.48 6.43 -12.03
C GLU A 110 11.67 7.65 -12.51
N GLU A 111 10.35 7.52 -12.66
CA GLU A 111 9.46 8.62 -13.01
C GLU A 111 9.54 9.79 -12.01
N ALA A 112 9.52 9.48 -10.70
CA ALA A 112 9.63 10.50 -9.66
C ALA A 112 11.01 11.19 -9.71
N SER A 113 12.07 10.47 -10.03
CA SER A 113 13.42 11.03 -10.15
C SER A 113 13.51 12.01 -11.32
N GLU A 114 12.89 11.70 -12.47
CA GLU A 114 12.82 12.63 -13.60
C GLU A 114 12.14 13.96 -13.21
N LEU A 115 11.00 13.90 -12.51
CA LEU A 115 10.32 15.09 -12.00
C LEU A 115 11.21 15.92 -11.04
N ILE A 116 12.01 15.23 -10.22
CA ILE A 116 12.94 15.89 -9.30
C ILE A 116 14.09 16.57 -10.06
N ALA A 117 14.56 16.00 -11.16
CA ALA A 117 15.54 16.62 -12.05
C ALA A 117 14.97 17.91 -12.69
N ASP A 118 13.70 17.90 -13.10
CA ASP A 118 13.03 19.09 -13.63
C ASP A 118 12.90 20.18 -12.56
N ILE A 119 12.47 19.82 -11.34
CA ILE A 119 12.39 20.76 -10.22
C ILE A 119 13.77 21.35 -9.91
N LYS A 120 14.85 20.55 -9.96
CA LYS A 120 16.23 21.03 -9.79
C LYS A 120 16.59 22.08 -10.84
N THR A 121 16.25 21.83 -12.10
CA THR A 121 16.52 22.76 -13.21
C THR A 121 15.79 24.09 -12.98
N ILE A 122 14.51 24.05 -12.61
CA ILE A 122 13.72 25.25 -12.31
C ILE A 122 14.27 25.98 -11.07
N ALA A 123 14.72 25.25 -10.05
CA ALA A 123 15.36 25.84 -8.87
C ALA A 123 16.63 26.62 -9.23
N ILE A 124 17.48 26.08 -10.11
CA ILE A 124 18.68 26.77 -10.60
C ILE A 124 18.30 28.03 -11.36
N GLN A 125 17.32 27.95 -12.28
CA GLN A 125 16.82 29.11 -13.02
C GLN A 125 16.26 30.19 -12.09
N SER A 126 15.48 29.80 -11.09
CA SER A 126 14.92 30.69 -10.07
C SER A 126 16.02 31.40 -9.28
N SER A 127 17.06 30.68 -8.85
CA SER A 127 18.22 31.25 -8.16
C SER A 127 18.99 32.24 -9.06
N ASN A 128 19.19 31.89 -10.34
CA ASN A 128 19.91 32.73 -11.29
C ASN A 128 19.14 34.01 -11.60
N MET A 129 17.82 33.93 -11.83
CA MET A 129 16.97 35.10 -12.03
C MET A 129 17.04 36.04 -10.82
N PHE A 130 17.04 35.50 -9.60
CA PHE A 130 17.10 36.32 -8.38
C PHE A 130 18.41 37.09 -8.30
N LYS A 131 19.53 36.41 -8.58
CA LYS A 131 20.86 37.03 -8.64
C LYS A 131 20.93 38.08 -9.74
N GLN A 132 20.42 37.78 -10.93
CA GLN A 132 20.40 38.72 -12.06
C GLN A 132 19.61 39.99 -11.74
N ALA A 133 18.38 39.86 -11.22
CA ALA A 133 17.55 41.00 -10.86
C ALA A 133 18.21 41.85 -9.75
N SER A 134 18.78 41.21 -8.73
CA SER A 134 19.50 41.91 -7.65
C SER A 134 20.72 42.68 -8.18
N ASN A 135 21.49 42.07 -9.08
CA ASN A 135 22.65 42.71 -9.71
C ASN A 135 22.24 43.89 -10.61
N LEU A 136 21.15 43.75 -11.36
CA LEU A 136 20.62 44.83 -12.20
C LEU A 136 20.14 46.02 -11.37
N LEU A 137 19.44 45.79 -10.25
CA LEU A 137 19.02 46.86 -9.33
C LEU A 137 20.22 47.58 -8.72
N SER A 138 21.25 46.82 -8.30
CA SER A 138 22.50 47.39 -7.78
C SER A 138 23.22 48.24 -8.84
N THR A 139 23.33 47.73 -10.07
CA THR A 139 23.94 48.46 -11.20
C THR A 139 23.15 49.71 -11.55
N LEU A 140 21.82 49.63 -11.58
CA LEU A 140 20.93 50.74 -11.85
C LEU A 140 21.13 51.87 -10.83
N GLN A 141 21.21 51.55 -9.54
CA GLN A 141 21.39 52.57 -8.51
C GLN A 141 22.81 53.16 -8.53
N SER A 142 23.83 52.31 -8.52
CA SER A 142 25.23 52.74 -8.29
C SER A 142 25.91 53.30 -9.54
N GLN A 143 25.65 52.72 -10.71
CA GLN A 143 26.38 53.06 -11.95
C GLN A 143 25.55 53.94 -12.89
N VAL A 144 24.24 53.72 -12.95
CA VAL A 144 23.35 54.47 -13.87
C VAL A 144 22.80 55.72 -13.19
N PHE A 145 22.11 55.57 -12.06
CA PHE A 145 21.55 56.69 -11.30
C PHE A 145 22.61 57.41 -10.47
N LYS A 146 23.74 56.75 -10.17
CA LYS A 146 24.93 57.31 -9.49
C LYS A 146 24.61 58.00 -8.17
N THR A 147 23.71 57.40 -7.40
CA THR A 147 23.43 57.83 -6.03
C THR A 147 24.19 56.92 -5.07
N ASP A 148 24.74 57.49 -4.00
CA ASP A 148 25.23 56.75 -2.83
C ASP A 148 24.08 56.41 -1.85
N GLY A 149 22.85 56.76 -2.23
CA GLY A 149 21.65 56.57 -1.45
C GLY A 149 21.37 57.72 -0.48
N ILE A 150 22.14 58.82 -0.51
CA ILE A 150 21.94 59.98 0.36
C ILE A 150 22.01 61.27 -0.45
N GLU A 151 20.86 61.90 -0.67
CA GLU A 151 20.77 63.17 -1.38
C GLU A 151 20.38 64.31 -0.44
N LYS A 152 21.06 65.46 -0.53
CA LYS A 152 20.67 66.67 0.23
C LYS A 152 19.63 67.45 -0.56
N LYS A 153 18.46 67.67 0.05
CA LYS A 153 17.41 68.53 -0.50
C LYS A 153 17.80 70.01 -0.34
N ALA A 154 17.30 70.84 -1.26
CA ALA A 154 17.56 72.29 -1.26
C ALA A 154 17.10 73.01 0.03
N ASN A 155 16.15 72.43 0.77
CA ASN A 155 15.68 72.94 2.06
C ASN A 155 16.49 72.45 3.28
N GLY A 156 17.65 71.82 3.06
CA GLY A 156 18.51 71.28 4.12
C GLY A 156 18.11 69.90 4.64
N GLY A 157 17.02 69.31 4.14
CA GLY A 157 16.62 67.93 4.46
C GLY A 157 17.50 66.88 3.77
N ILE A 158 17.51 65.65 4.29
CA ILE A 158 18.18 64.51 3.67
C ILE A 158 17.11 63.60 3.03
N LEU A 159 17.34 63.18 1.79
CA LEU A 159 16.62 62.11 1.12
C LEU A 159 17.49 60.86 1.14
N VAL A 160 16.94 59.75 1.63
CA VAL A 160 17.62 58.46 1.59
C VAL A 160 16.97 57.58 0.52
N THR A 161 17.75 57.16 -0.46
CA THR A 161 17.35 56.22 -1.50
C THR A 161 17.97 54.87 -1.20
N LEU A 162 17.20 53.99 -0.55
CA LEU A 162 17.65 52.62 -0.25
C LEU A 162 17.71 51.78 -1.52
N LEU A 163 18.66 50.84 -1.58
CA LEU A 163 18.72 49.85 -2.67
C LEU A 163 17.43 49.03 -2.70
N PRO A 164 16.64 49.09 -3.79
CA PRO A 164 15.49 48.22 -3.92
C PRO A 164 15.94 46.76 -3.89
N THR A 165 15.28 45.94 -3.07
CA THR A 165 15.57 44.52 -2.96
C THR A 165 14.50 43.71 -3.67
N VAL A 166 14.92 42.61 -4.30
CA VAL A 166 13.98 41.61 -4.82
C VAL A 166 13.42 40.85 -3.61
N ASN A 167 12.13 41.02 -3.32
CA ASN A 167 11.47 40.34 -2.21
C ASN A 167 10.49 39.30 -2.74
N LEU A 168 10.94 38.05 -2.81
CA LEU A 168 10.11 36.90 -3.18
C LEU A 168 9.82 36.09 -1.92
N LYS A 169 8.54 35.91 -1.61
CA LYS A 169 8.11 35.21 -0.38
C LYS A 169 8.38 33.70 -0.43
N TYR A 170 8.34 33.11 -1.62
CA TYR A 170 8.55 31.69 -1.82
C TYR A 170 9.05 31.42 -3.24
N THR A 171 10.17 30.71 -3.37
CA THR A 171 10.74 30.36 -4.68
C THR A 171 10.88 28.85 -4.84
N VAL A 172 10.95 28.39 -6.09
CA VAL A 172 11.23 26.98 -6.38
C VAL A 172 12.62 26.57 -5.85
N ASN A 173 13.58 27.51 -5.84
CA ASN A 173 14.86 27.29 -5.19
C ASN A 173 14.70 27.01 -3.68
N ASP A 174 13.88 27.79 -2.96
CA ASP A 174 13.66 27.56 -1.53
C ASP A 174 13.00 26.21 -1.27
N PHE A 175 12.00 25.84 -2.08
CA PHE A 175 11.38 24.51 -2.02
C PHE A 175 12.41 23.40 -2.24
N TYR A 176 13.21 23.50 -3.31
CA TYR A 176 14.21 22.49 -3.62
C TYR A 176 15.23 22.34 -2.50
N GLN A 177 15.84 23.43 -2.03
CA GLN A 177 16.84 23.37 -0.97
C GLN A 177 16.29 22.85 0.36
N SER A 178 15.03 23.13 0.69
CA SER A 178 14.46 22.78 2.00
C SER A 178 13.73 21.43 2.04
N ARG A 179 13.17 20.99 0.91
CA ARG A 179 12.29 19.81 0.85
C ARG A 179 12.80 18.70 -0.04
N VAL A 180 13.61 19.01 -1.05
CA VAL A 180 14.01 18.05 -2.08
C VAL A 180 15.47 17.63 -1.93
N LYS A 181 16.36 18.60 -1.73
CA LYS A 181 17.80 18.37 -1.64
C LYS A 181 18.14 17.41 -0.49
N GLY A 182 18.97 16.41 -0.80
CA GLY A 182 19.35 15.35 0.13
C GLY A 182 18.29 14.28 0.39
N SER A 183 17.17 14.28 -0.35
CA SER A 183 16.22 13.16 -0.32
C SER A 183 16.76 11.97 -1.13
N PRO A 184 16.27 10.74 -0.90
CA PRO A 184 16.65 9.59 -1.71
C PRO A 184 16.44 9.80 -3.22
N LEU A 185 15.34 10.46 -3.61
CA LEU A 185 15.05 10.79 -5.00
C LEU A 185 16.01 11.84 -5.57
N SER A 186 16.43 12.83 -4.77
CA SER A 186 17.40 13.82 -5.25
C SER A 186 18.82 13.24 -5.37
N GLN A 187 19.15 12.22 -4.57
CA GLN A 187 20.40 11.46 -4.70
C GLN A 187 20.41 10.60 -5.98
N MET A 188 19.26 10.05 -6.38
CA MET A 188 19.14 9.28 -7.64
C MET A 188 19.46 10.12 -8.88
N VAL A 189 19.25 11.44 -8.84
CA VAL A 189 19.59 12.37 -9.94
C VAL A 189 21.00 12.97 -9.85
N GLY A 190 21.91 12.30 -9.14
CA GLY A 190 23.33 12.66 -9.12
C GLY A 190 23.70 13.85 -8.22
N GLU A 191 22.93 14.11 -7.15
CA GLU A 191 23.44 14.99 -6.09
C GLU A 191 24.58 14.31 -5.31
N GLU A 192 25.80 14.86 -5.40
CA GLU A 192 26.89 14.44 -4.53
C GLU A 192 26.54 14.70 -3.06
N ASN A 193 26.64 13.64 -2.25
CA ASN A 193 26.45 13.71 -0.81
C ASN A 193 27.52 14.59 -0.15
N GLU A 194 27.26 15.88 0.04
CA GLU A 194 28.12 16.78 0.85
C GLU A 194 28.11 16.47 2.36
N LYS A 195 27.51 15.36 2.81
CA LYS A 195 27.48 14.98 4.23
C LYS A 195 27.89 13.53 4.49
N LYS A 196 29.20 13.30 4.45
CA LYS A 196 29.87 12.52 5.51
C LYS A 196 31.00 13.37 6.11
N ARG A 197 30.63 14.41 6.87
CA ARG A 197 31.60 15.00 7.82
C ARG A 197 31.85 13.94 8.89
N ASN A 198 33.03 13.32 8.80
CA ASN A 198 33.60 12.39 9.77
C ASN A 198 33.31 12.86 11.20
N ILE A 199 32.49 12.10 11.91
CA ILE A 199 32.56 12.06 13.36
C ILE A 199 33.45 10.86 13.66
N SER A 200 34.75 11.12 13.73
CA SER A 200 35.74 10.19 14.27
C SER A 200 35.70 10.31 15.78
N TRP A 201 35.13 9.33 16.47
CA TRP A 201 35.44 9.07 17.87
C TRP A 201 36.42 7.90 17.90
N TYR A 202 37.68 8.22 18.17
CA TYR A 202 38.65 7.33 18.79
C TYR A 202 39.26 8.06 19.97
#